data_AF-A0A939XQ20-F1
#
_entry.id   AF-A0A939XQ20-F1
#
_cell.length_a   1.000
_cell.length_b   1.000
_cell.length_c   1.000
_cell.angle_alpha   90.00
_cell.angle_beta   90.00
_cell.angle_gamma   90.00
#
_symmetry.space_group_name_H-M   'P 1'
#
loop_
_entity.id
_entity.type
_entity.pdbx_description
1 polymer ?
#
loop_
_entity_poly.entity_id
_entity_poly.type
_entity_poly.pdbx_seq_one_letter_code
_entity_poly.pdbx_strand_id
1 'polypeptide(L)'
;GENAKMSKVDAIVREIGQQPVLAFGNSSGDVAMCVYTVTDNPYPALAYIVLADDEAREWGDYESAQAKIAGYSAQGIGTISMRDDFATIYGDGVEKDASAAVQ
;
A
#
# COMPACT_ATOMS: atom_id res chain seq x y z
N GLY A 1 15.85 -7.76 -6.95
CA GLY A 1 16.01 -7.73 -8.41
C GLY A 1 14.77 -7.11 -9.02
N GLU A 2 14.94 -6.21 -10.00
CA GLU A 2 13.86 -5.44 -10.65
C GLU A 2 12.69 -6.30 -11.15
N ASN A 3 12.94 -7.55 -11.55
CA ASN A 3 11.93 -8.49 -12.06
C ASN A 3 10.80 -8.81 -11.08
N ALA A 4 11.04 -8.77 -9.76
CA ALA A 4 9.97 -9.05 -8.79
C ALA A 4 8.90 -7.93 -8.76
N LYS A 5 9.29 -6.69 -9.08
CA LYS A 5 8.40 -5.52 -8.99
C LYS A 5 7.36 -5.50 -10.11
N MET A 6 7.69 -6.02 -11.30
CA MET A 6 6.78 -6.04 -12.46
C MET A 6 5.84 -7.25 -12.50
N SER A 7 6.10 -8.27 -11.67
CA SER A 7 5.31 -9.51 -11.67
C SER A 7 3.79 -9.30 -11.51
N LYS A 8 3.39 -8.26 -10.74
CA LYS A 8 1.97 -7.89 -10.57
C LYS A 8 1.38 -7.28 -11.84
N VAL A 9 2.14 -6.46 -12.57
CA VAL A 9 1.70 -5.87 -13.84
C VAL A 9 1.53 -6.97 -14.88
N ASP A 10 2.50 -7.89 -14.98
CA ASP A 10 2.42 -9.03 -15.89
C ASP A 10 1.18 -9.89 -15.61
N ALA A 11 0.88 -10.15 -14.34
CA ALA A 11 -0.32 -10.88 -13.94
C ALA A 11 -1.61 -10.14 -14.30
N ILE A 12 -1.69 -8.83 -14.10
CA ILE A 12 -2.87 -8.04 -14.51
C ILE A 12 -3.10 -8.15 -16.02
N VAL A 13 -2.04 -7.96 -16.82
CA VAL A 13 -2.13 -8.04 -18.28
C VAL A 13 -2.52 -9.45 -18.72
N ARG A 14 -1.97 -10.50 -18.10
CA ARG A 14 -2.23 -11.89 -18.50
C ARG A 14 -3.61 -12.40 -18.08
N GLU A 15 -4.03 -12.10 -16.85
CA GLU A 15 -5.22 -12.70 -16.25
C GLU A 15 -6.48 -11.82 -16.39
N ILE A 16 -6.32 -10.50 -16.30
CA ILE A 16 -7.44 -9.55 -16.38
C ILE A 16 -7.54 -8.97 -17.79
N GLY A 17 -6.40 -8.69 -18.43
CA GLY A 17 -6.34 -8.12 -19.78
C GLY A 17 -6.83 -6.68 -19.88
N GLN A 18 -7.03 -6.01 -18.74
CA GLN A 18 -7.49 -4.62 -18.67
C GLN A 18 -6.69 -3.86 -17.62
N GLN A 19 -6.35 -2.61 -17.94
CA GLN A 19 -5.71 -1.70 -17.01
C GLN A 19 -6.72 -1.32 -15.90
N PRO A 20 -6.39 -1.51 -14.61
CA PRO A 20 -7.29 -1.13 -13.52
C PRO A 20 -7.48 0.38 -13.46
N VAL A 21 -8.58 0.83 -12.87
CA VAL A 21 -8.80 2.26 -12.53
C VAL A 21 -8.56 2.57 -11.06
N LEU A 22 -8.38 1.53 -10.23
CA LEU A 22 -8.13 1.69 -8.80
C LEU A 22 -7.22 0.56 -8.31
N ALA A 23 -6.18 0.93 -7.57
CA ALA A 23 -5.23 -0.01 -6.99
C ALA A 23 -4.91 0.35 -5.54
N PHE A 24 -4.76 -0.68 -4.71
CA PHE A 24 -4.26 -0.56 -3.34
C PHE A 24 -3.08 -1.49 -3.15
N GLY A 25 -2.02 -0.98 -2.54
CA GLY A 25 -0.88 -1.76 -2.06
C GLY A 25 -0.56 -1.42 -0.61
N ASN A 26 0.48 -2.05 -0.07
CA ASN A 26 0.96 -1.78 1.28
C ASN A 26 2.51 -1.78 1.37
N SER A 27 3.19 -1.97 0.24
CA SER A 27 4.65 -2.13 0.20
C SER A 27 5.28 -1.47 -1.01
N SER A 28 6.61 -1.32 -0.99
CA SER A 28 7.37 -0.86 -2.17
C SER A 28 7.31 -1.82 -3.36
N GLY A 29 6.91 -3.08 -3.14
CA GLY A 29 6.69 -4.08 -4.19
C GLY A 29 5.39 -3.88 -4.97
N ASP A 30 4.51 -2.96 -4.55
CA ASP A 30 3.25 -2.63 -5.21
C ASP A 30 3.34 -1.39 -6.09
N VAL A 31 4.46 -0.66 -6.01
CA VAL A 31 4.66 0.62 -6.70
C VAL A 31 4.46 0.48 -8.21
N ALA A 32 5.03 -0.56 -8.83
CA ALA A 32 4.88 -0.75 -10.27
C ALA A 32 3.42 -1.00 -10.69
N MET A 33 2.65 -1.73 -9.88
CA MET A 33 1.22 -1.93 -10.10
C MET A 33 0.43 -0.62 -9.96
N CYS A 34 0.77 0.19 -8.95
CA CYS A 34 0.14 1.49 -8.71
C CYS A 34 0.44 2.47 -9.85
N VAL A 35 1.71 2.59 -10.27
CA VAL A 35 2.13 3.39 -11.41
C VAL A 35 1.43 2.92 -12.68
N TYR A 36 1.43 1.61 -12.95
CA TYR A 36 0.71 1.04 -14.10
C TYR A 36 -0.78 1.39 -14.08
N THR A 37 -1.41 1.47 -12.91
CA THR A 37 -2.84 1.83 -12.79
C THR A 37 -3.11 3.29 -13.18
N VAL A 38 -2.25 4.23 -12.80
CA VAL A 38 -2.51 5.67 -12.98
C VAL A 38 -1.89 6.28 -14.24
N THR A 39 -0.84 5.67 -14.79
CA THR A 39 -0.14 6.18 -15.98
C THR A 39 -0.94 5.92 -17.26
N ASP A 40 -1.17 6.99 -18.03
CA ASP A 40 -1.83 6.97 -19.35
C ASP A 40 -3.16 6.20 -19.36
N ASN A 41 -3.87 6.17 -18.22
CA ASN A 41 -5.15 5.51 -18.13
C ASN A 41 -6.21 6.33 -18.88
N PRO A 42 -7.01 5.71 -19.78
CA PRO A 42 -8.07 6.42 -20.49
C PRO A 42 -9.23 6.86 -19.58
N TYR A 43 -9.29 6.38 -18.34
CA TYR A 43 -10.30 6.71 -17.34
C TYR A 43 -9.68 7.40 -16.13
N PRO A 44 -10.47 8.14 -15.33
CA PRO A 44 -10.01 8.61 -14.02
C PRO A 44 -9.54 7.43 -13.18
N ALA A 45 -8.25 7.45 -12.81
CA ALA A 45 -7.61 6.37 -12.10
C ALA A 45 -6.87 6.86 -10.85
N LEU A 46 -6.88 6.04 -9.81
CA LEU A 46 -6.23 6.34 -8.53
C LEU A 46 -5.46 5.13 -8.02
N ALA A 47 -4.40 5.37 -7.26
CA ALA A 47 -3.69 4.32 -6.56
C ALA A 47 -3.27 4.80 -5.17
N TYR A 48 -3.31 3.89 -4.20
CA TYR A 48 -3.00 4.18 -2.81
C TYR A 48 -2.10 3.11 -2.18
N ILE A 49 -1.19 3.52 -1.30
CA ILE A 49 -0.45 2.63 -0.41
C ILE A 49 -0.95 2.80 1.02
N VAL A 50 -1.40 1.71 1.64
CA VAL A 50 -1.68 1.66 3.08
C VAL A 50 -0.36 1.64 3.83
N LEU A 51 -0.17 2.62 4.71
CA LEU A 51 1.01 2.76 5.54
C LEU A 51 0.81 2.00 6.85
N ALA A 52 1.68 1.03 7.12
CA ALA A 52 1.77 0.39 8.43
C ALA A 52 2.49 1.33 9.42
N ASP A 53 1.84 2.42 9.80
CA ASP A 53 2.39 3.51 10.60
C ASP A 53 1.82 3.59 12.02
N ASP A 54 0.98 2.61 12.39
CA ASP A 54 0.37 2.52 13.70
C ASP A 54 1.10 1.49 14.58
N GLU A 55 1.99 1.98 15.44
CA GLU A 55 2.74 1.15 16.38
C GLU A 55 1.92 0.76 17.63
N ALA A 56 0.81 1.46 17.88
CA ALA A 56 -0.01 1.26 19.07
C ALA A 56 -1.04 0.14 18.86
N ARG A 57 -1.71 0.14 17.71
CA ARG A 57 -2.79 -0.80 17.38
C ARG A 57 -2.34 -1.92 16.43
N GLU A 58 -1.21 -1.78 15.74
CA GLU A 58 -0.65 -2.76 14.79
C GLU A 58 0.87 -2.91 14.99
N TRP A 59 1.50 -3.87 14.33
CA TRP A 59 2.96 -3.98 14.18
C TRP A 59 3.50 -3.05 13.09
N GLY A 60 3.11 -1.77 13.15
CA GLY A 60 3.63 -0.72 12.29
C GLY A 60 5.05 -0.28 12.63
N ASP A 61 5.61 0.57 11.78
CA ASP A 61 6.85 1.32 11.97
C ASP A 61 6.61 2.73 11.43
N TYR A 62 6.41 3.68 12.35
CA TYR A 62 6.01 5.03 11.99
C TYR A 62 7.09 5.73 11.15
N GLU A 63 8.34 5.70 11.59
CA GLU A 63 9.44 6.41 10.92
C GLU A 63 9.68 5.86 9.51
N SER A 64 9.69 4.53 9.36
CA SER A 64 9.84 3.84 8.08
C SER A 64 8.68 4.10 7.13
N ALA A 65 7.45 4.23 7.64
CA ALA A 65 6.29 4.60 6.85
C ALA A 65 6.39 6.04 6.34
N GLN A 66 6.67 7.00 7.24
CA GLN A 66 6.79 8.41 6.90
C GLN A 66 7.88 8.67 5.86
N ALA A 67 9.01 7.96 5.96
CA ALA A 67 10.13 8.10 5.02
C ALA A 67 9.77 7.74 3.56
N LYS A 68 8.69 6.97 3.33
CA LYS A 68 8.28 6.52 1.99
C LYS A 68 7.25 7.43 1.31
N ILE A 69 6.52 8.26 2.07
CA ILE A 69 5.39 9.06 1.58
C ILE A 69 5.78 9.93 0.38
N ALA A 70 6.90 10.65 0.48
CA ALA A 70 7.36 11.52 -0.60
C ALA A 70 7.66 10.73 -1.89
N GLY A 71 8.21 9.52 -1.76
CA GLY A 71 8.50 8.64 -2.89
C GLY A 71 7.25 8.11 -3.59
N TYR A 72 6.18 7.82 -2.83
CA TYR A 72 4.89 7.44 -3.42
C TYR A 72 4.20 8.64 -4.08
N SER A 73 4.17 9.78 -3.40
CA SER A 73 3.54 11.00 -3.89
C SER A 73 4.18 11.50 -5.19
N ALA A 74 5.51 11.40 -5.30
CA ALA A 74 6.24 11.76 -6.53
C ALA A 74 5.85 10.90 -7.75
N GLN A 75 5.22 9.75 -7.53
CA GLN A 75 4.73 8.84 -8.57
C GLN A 75 3.21 8.96 -8.80
N GLY A 76 2.56 9.96 -8.21
CA GLY A 76 1.10 10.14 -8.30
C GLY A 76 0.31 9.15 -7.45
N ILE A 77 0.96 8.48 -6.48
CA ILE A 77 0.35 7.48 -5.61
C ILE A 77 0.01 8.14 -4.27
N GLY A 78 -1.25 8.05 -3.85
CA GLY A 78 -1.70 8.51 -2.54
C GLY A 78 -1.28 7.55 -1.42
N THR A 79 -1.37 8.00 -0.18
CA THR A 79 -1.11 7.17 1.01
C THR A 79 -2.30 7.20 1.95
N ILE A 80 -2.52 6.09 2.65
CA ILE A 80 -3.57 5.94 3.67
C ILE A 80 -2.87 5.53 4.96
N SER A 81 -3.01 6.34 6.01
CA SER A 81 -2.42 6.08 7.33
C SER A 81 -3.30 5.11 8.12
N MET A 82 -2.74 4.00 8.58
CA MET A 82 -3.45 3.15 9.53
C MET A 82 -3.69 3.89 10.84
N ARG A 83 -2.73 4.72 11.28
CA ARG A 83 -2.85 5.49 12.52
C ARG A 83 -3.95 6.56 12.45
N ASP A 84 -3.95 7.36 11.41
CA ASP A 84 -4.74 8.59 11.34
C ASP A 84 -6.06 8.41 10.57
N ASP A 85 -6.13 7.51 9.58
CA ASP A 85 -7.31 7.36 8.72
C ASP A 85 -8.22 6.19 9.12
N PHE A 86 -7.69 5.18 9.83
CA PHE A 86 -8.50 4.03 10.25
C PHE A 86 -9.08 4.24 11.64
N ALA A 87 -10.42 4.22 11.72
CA ALA A 87 -11.14 4.24 12.99
C ALA A 87 -10.80 3.01 13.86
N THR A 88 -10.67 1.85 13.23
CA THR A 88 -10.32 0.57 13.87
C THR A 88 -9.35 -0.20 12.98
N ILE A 89 -8.35 -0.88 13.57
CA ILE A 89 -7.45 -1.79 12.84
C ILE A 89 -8.07 -3.19 12.75
N TYR A 90 -8.53 -3.71 13.89
CA TYR A 90 -9.17 -5.01 13.99
C TYR A 90 -10.65 -4.86 14.41
N GLY A 91 -11.42 -5.93 14.23
CA GLY A 91 -12.80 -6.00 14.72
C GLY A 91 -12.90 -6.14 16.23
N ASP A 92 -14.14 -6.10 16.73
CA ASP A 92 -14.45 -6.11 18.17
C ASP A 92 -13.76 -7.26 18.92
N GLY A 93 -13.13 -6.93 20.06
CA GLY A 93 -12.46 -7.88 20.93
C GLY A 93 -11.10 -8.39 20.43
N VAL A 94 -10.58 -7.84 19.33
CA VAL A 94 -9.23 -8.16 18.83
C VAL A 94 -8.29 -7.00 19.10
N GLU A 95 -7.24 -7.25 19.87
CA GLU A 95 -6.22 -6.27 20.23
C GLU A 95 -4.82 -6.80 19.92
N LYS A 96 -3.89 -5.88 19.65
CA LYS A 96 -2.47 -6.21 19.49
C LYS A 96 -1.93 -6.83 20.78
N ASP A 97 -1.36 -8.02 20.68
CA ASP A 97 -0.75 -8.69 21.83
C ASP A 97 0.53 -7.96 22.26
N ALA A 98 0.45 -7.23 23.37
CA ALA A 98 1.56 -6.52 23.97
C ALA A 98 2.69 -7.45 24.46
N SER A 99 2.42 -8.75 24.64
CA SER A 99 3.43 -9.73 25.07
C SER A 99 4.32 -10.23 23.93
N ALA A 100 3.89 -10.08 22.67
CA ALA A 100 4.64 -10.53 21.49
C ALA A 100 5.74 -9.54 21.05
N ALA A 101 5.84 -8.35 21.65
CA ALA A 101 6.86 -7.35 21.33
C ALA A 101 8.26 -7.66 21.93
N VAL A 102 8.38 -8.75 22.70
CA VAL A 102 9.63 -9.19 23.34
C VAL A 102 10.13 -10.44 22.64
N GLN A 103 10.82 -10.27 21.51
CA GLN A 103 11.70 -11.29 20.93
C GLN A 103 12.84 -10.65 20.13
#